data_AF-A0A2P4TBA1-F1
#
_entry.id   AF-A0A2P4TBA1-F1
#
_cell.length_a   1.000
_cell.length_b   1.000
_cell.length_c   1.000
_cell.angle_alpha   90.00
_cell.angle_beta   90.00
_cell.angle_gamma   90.00
#
_symmetry.space_group_name_H-M   'P 1'
#
loop_
_entity.id
_entity.type
_entity.pdbx_description
1 polymer ?
#
loop_
_entity_poly.entity_id
_entity_poly.type
_entity_poly.pdbx_seq_one_letter_code
_entity_poly.pdbx_strand_id
1 'polypeptide(L)'
;CLPVPDQTDFTSIPSHSLLDAFTDSAISAKVNGEHKEKDLEPWDGGETSATEELEALETDVSNGWDPNDMFRYNEENYGVISTYDSSLSSYTVPLERDNSEEFLKREARATQLAEEIESSAQYKARVALENDERTEEEKYTAVQRNANEREGHGVNTRYLHTL
;
A
#
# COMPACT_ATOMS: atom_id res chain seq x y z
N CYS A 1 -39.86 -5.21 -50.15
CA CYS A 1 -38.85 -4.15 -49.94
C CYS A 1 -39.05 -3.59 -48.54
N LEU A 2 -38.25 -4.02 -47.57
CA LEU A 2 -38.26 -3.49 -46.20
C LEU A 2 -37.21 -2.37 -46.12
N PRO A 3 -37.48 -1.26 -45.41
CA PRO A 3 -36.54 -0.16 -45.32
C PRO A 3 -35.38 -0.52 -44.38
N VAL A 4 -34.17 -0.12 -44.78
CA VAL A 4 -32.93 -0.27 -44.00
C VAL A 4 -32.95 0.72 -42.84
N PRO A 5 -32.68 0.30 -41.58
CA PRO A 5 -32.59 1.24 -40.48
C PRO A 5 -31.30 2.08 -40.59
N ASP A 6 -31.50 3.39 -40.41
CA ASP A 6 -30.54 4.48 -40.46
C ASP A 6 -29.41 4.27 -39.42
N GLN A 7 -28.16 4.42 -39.87
CA GLN A 7 -26.98 4.37 -38.99
C GLN A 7 -26.92 5.67 -38.20
N THR A 8 -27.34 5.64 -36.94
CA THR A 8 -27.15 6.77 -36.04
C THR A 8 -25.67 6.87 -35.66
N ASP A 9 -25.06 7.99 -36.04
CA ASP A 9 -23.69 8.39 -35.77
C ASP A 9 -23.29 8.25 -34.30
N PHE A 10 -22.24 7.46 -34.05
CA PHE A 10 -21.65 7.18 -32.73
C PHE A 10 -20.72 8.30 -32.20
N THR A 11 -20.83 9.53 -32.73
CA THR A 11 -19.97 10.64 -32.33
C THR A 11 -20.76 11.86 -31.89
N SER A 12 -21.48 11.70 -30.78
CA SER A 12 -21.89 12.83 -29.95
C SER A 12 -21.76 12.44 -28.49
N ILE A 13 -20.51 12.33 -28.03
CA ILE A 13 -20.23 12.44 -26.60
C ILE A 13 -20.36 13.94 -26.31
N PRO A 14 -21.36 14.38 -25.51
CA PRO A 14 -21.40 15.77 -25.12
C PRO A 14 -20.12 16.08 -24.35
N SER A 15 -19.30 16.98 -24.90
CA SER A 15 -18.23 17.63 -24.15
C SER A 15 -18.88 18.51 -23.10
N HIS A 16 -19.38 17.90 -22.02
CA HIS A 16 -19.67 18.66 -20.82
C HIS A 16 -18.33 19.21 -20.38
N SER A 17 -18.20 20.53 -20.38
CA SER A 17 -17.09 21.24 -19.78
C SER A 17 -17.03 20.88 -18.29
N LEU A 18 -16.37 19.75 -18.00
CA LEU A 18 -15.82 19.30 -16.73
C LEU A 18 -14.52 20.06 -16.39
N LEU A 19 -14.13 21.00 -17.25
CA LEU A 19 -12.87 21.72 -17.18
C LEU A 19 -12.77 22.68 -15.99
N ASP A 20 -13.87 22.97 -15.30
CA ASP A 20 -13.89 23.89 -14.16
C ASP A 20 -14.38 23.24 -12.85
N ALA A 21 -14.39 21.91 -12.78
CA ALA A 21 -14.77 21.16 -11.56
C ALA A 21 -13.61 20.35 -10.95
N PHE A 22 -12.44 20.36 -11.61
CA PHE A 22 -11.25 19.61 -11.19
C PHE A 22 -10.14 20.51 -10.62
N THR A 23 -10.36 21.82 -10.60
CA THR A 23 -9.43 22.79 -10.04
C THR A 23 -9.72 22.97 -8.54
N ASP A 24 -8.68 23.15 -7.73
CA ASP A 24 -8.82 23.37 -6.28
C ASP A 24 -9.84 24.48 -5.95
N SER A 25 -9.87 25.54 -6.77
CA SER A 25 -10.83 26.65 -6.63
C SER A 25 -12.30 26.22 -6.73
N ALA A 26 -12.61 25.22 -7.55
CA ALA A 26 -13.96 24.71 -7.73
C ALA A 26 -14.39 23.73 -6.62
N ILE A 27 -13.41 23.04 -6.02
CA ILE A 27 -13.60 22.10 -4.91
C ILE A 27 -13.84 22.89 -3.62
N SER A 28 -13.09 23.97 -3.37
CA SER A 28 -13.24 24.82 -2.19
C SER A 28 -14.57 25.57 -2.12
N ALA A 29 -15.24 25.80 -3.27
CA ALA A 29 -16.48 26.58 -3.32
C ALA A 29 -17.73 25.82 -2.84
N LYS A 30 -17.67 24.49 -2.66
CA LYS A 30 -18.84 23.64 -2.37
C LYS A 30 -18.70 22.82 -1.08
N VAL A 31 -18.00 23.34 -0.09
CA VAL A 31 -17.98 22.72 1.25
C VAL A 31 -19.23 23.15 2.02
N ASN A 32 -20.05 22.17 2.38
CA ASN A 32 -21.19 22.37 3.28
C ASN A 32 -20.68 22.43 4.74
N GLY A 33 -20.03 23.54 5.10
CA GLY A 33 -19.44 23.78 6.41
C GLY A 33 -18.43 24.94 6.38
N GLU A 34 -18.46 25.82 7.37
CA GLU A 34 -17.46 26.89 7.52
C GLU A 34 -16.11 26.26 7.91
N HIS A 35 -15.29 25.91 6.92
CA HIS A 35 -13.91 25.49 7.16
C HIS A 35 -13.06 26.75 7.39
N LYS A 36 -12.90 27.17 8.65
CA LYS A 36 -11.86 28.12 9.01
C LYS A 36 -10.52 27.41 8.79
N GLU A 37 -9.81 27.78 7.75
CA GLU A 37 -8.43 27.38 7.54
C GLU A 37 -7.64 27.72 8.81
N LYS A 38 -7.02 26.72 9.41
CA LYS A 38 -6.07 26.93 10.52
C LYS A 38 -4.74 27.31 9.91
N ASP A 39 -4.02 28.22 10.56
CA ASP A 39 -2.64 28.55 10.18
C ASP A 39 -1.78 27.29 10.27
N LEU A 40 -0.93 27.08 9.27
CA LEU A 40 0.01 25.95 9.27
C LEU A 40 1.07 26.17 10.35
N GLU A 41 1.13 25.25 11.30
CA GLU A 41 2.20 25.21 12.30
C GLU A 41 3.35 24.32 11.80
N PRO A 42 4.62 24.70 12.04
CA PRO A 42 5.75 23.83 11.77
C PRO A 42 5.58 22.49 12.49
N TRP A 43 5.79 21.39 11.75
CA TRP A 43 5.79 20.05 12.33
C TRP A 43 6.97 19.91 13.29
N ASP A 44 6.70 19.77 14.60
CA ASP A 44 7.72 19.67 15.66
C ASP A 44 8.01 18.21 16.08
N GLY A 45 7.48 17.22 15.37
CA GLY A 45 7.77 15.79 15.61
C GLY A 45 7.36 15.22 16.98
N GLY A 46 6.89 16.04 17.92
CA GLY A 46 6.65 15.64 19.31
C GLY A 46 7.95 15.40 20.09
N GLU A 47 7.86 15.40 21.42
CA GLU A 47 8.97 15.09 22.34
C GLU A 47 9.32 13.58 22.38
N THR A 48 8.63 12.75 21.60
CA THR A 48 8.93 11.33 21.47
C THR A 48 10.07 11.15 20.48
N SER A 49 11.19 10.60 20.95
CA SER A 49 12.29 10.21 20.08
C SER A 49 11.74 9.37 18.94
N ALA A 50 11.79 9.89 17.70
CA ALA A 50 11.27 9.22 16.50
C ALA A 50 11.80 7.78 16.33
N THR A 51 12.89 7.42 17.02
CA THR A 51 13.47 6.08 17.05
C THR A 51 12.61 5.05 17.81
N GLU A 52 12.00 5.39 18.95
CA GLU A 52 11.18 4.42 19.71
C GLU A 52 9.81 4.17 19.05
N GLU A 53 9.24 5.18 18.40
CA GLU A 53 7.95 5.06 17.72
C GLU A 53 8.07 4.31 16.38
N LEU A 54 9.19 4.46 15.66
CA LEU A 54 9.46 3.71 14.43
C LEU A 54 9.72 2.21 14.70
N GLU A 55 10.43 1.86 15.78
CA GLU A 55 10.64 0.46 16.17
C GLU A 55 9.32 -0.21 16.61
N ALA A 56 8.41 0.54 17.24
CA ALA A 56 7.07 0.07 17.57
C ALA A 56 6.21 -0.17 16.32
N LEU A 57 6.32 0.68 15.28
CA LEU A 57 5.57 0.53 14.03
C LEU A 57 6.03 -0.68 13.19
N GLU A 58 7.31 -1.05 13.22
CA GLU A 58 7.82 -2.24 12.52
C GLU A 58 7.41 -3.57 13.17
N THR A 59 7.15 -3.56 14.48
CA THR A 59 6.78 -4.76 15.24
C THR A 59 5.27 -4.91 15.45
N ASP A 60 4.48 -3.86 15.21
CA ASP A 60 3.05 -3.85 15.51
C ASP A 60 2.18 -4.07 14.27
N VAL A 61 2.27 -5.27 13.69
CA VAL A 61 1.25 -5.80 12.77
C VAL A 61 -0.09 -6.06 13.53
N SER A 62 -0.11 -5.83 14.84
CA SER A 62 -1.20 -6.10 15.78
C SER A 62 -2.01 -4.87 16.21
N ASN A 63 -1.69 -3.66 15.73
CA ASN A 63 -2.40 -2.42 16.07
C ASN A 63 -3.76 -2.25 15.34
N GLY A 64 -4.28 -3.32 14.72
CA GLY A 64 -5.57 -3.31 14.05
C GLY A 64 -6.73 -3.37 15.03
N TRP A 65 -7.75 -2.53 14.84
CA TRP A 65 -9.05 -2.74 15.47
C TRP A 65 -9.73 -3.95 14.83
N ASP A 66 -10.32 -4.82 15.65
CA ASP A 66 -11.22 -5.84 15.12
C ASP A 66 -12.36 -5.15 14.35
N PRO A 67 -12.74 -5.61 13.14
CA PRO A 67 -13.80 -5.00 12.36
C PRO A 67 -15.12 -4.88 13.14
N ASN A 68 -15.47 -5.85 13.99
CA ASN A 68 -16.68 -5.80 14.79
C ASN A 68 -16.60 -4.72 15.88
N ASP A 69 -15.41 -4.49 16.45
CA ASP A 69 -15.18 -3.44 17.43
C ASP A 69 -15.27 -2.05 16.79
N MET A 70 -14.74 -1.90 15.58
CA MET A 70 -14.89 -0.67 14.79
C MET A 70 -16.37 -0.40 14.44
N PHE A 71 -17.12 -1.43 14.01
CA PHE A 71 -18.55 -1.29 13.70
C PHE A 71 -19.36 -0.90 14.93
N ARG A 72 -19.10 -1.54 16.07
CA ARG A 72 -19.79 -1.25 17.34
C ARG A 72 -19.53 0.18 17.80
N TYR A 73 -18.27 0.65 17.74
CA TYR A 73 -17.94 2.04 18.07
C TYR A 73 -18.67 3.04 17.16
N ASN A 74 -18.75 2.77 15.87
CA ASN A 74 -19.47 3.63 14.93
C ASN A 74 -20.99 3.67 15.21
N GLU A 75 -21.57 2.54 15.60
CA GLU A 75 -22.98 2.46 15.99
C GLU A 75 -23.23 3.22 17.30
N GLU A 76 -22.41 3.02 18.32
CA GLU A 76 -22.58 3.64 19.64
C GLU A 76 -22.34 5.16 19.62
N ASN A 77 -21.30 5.62 18.91
CA ASN A 77 -20.88 7.01 18.95
C ASN A 77 -21.52 7.87 17.85
N TYR A 78 -21.86 7.27 16.72
CA TYR A 78 -22.35 7.99 15.53
C TYR A 78 -23.68 7.45 15.00
N GLY A 79 -24.23 6.37 15.58
CA GLY A 79 -25.47 5.76 15.11
C GLY A 79 -25.35 5.09 13.74
N VAL A 80 -24.12 4.84 13.26
CA VAL A 80 -23.88 4.29 11.92
C VAL A 80 -23.78 2.77 12.00
N ILE A 81 -24.79 2.08 11.48
CA ILE A 81 -24.82 0.61 11.42
C ILE A 81 -24.11 0.14 10.16
N SER A 82 -23.17 -0.78 10.33
CA SER A 82 -22.42 -1.35 9.23
C SER A 82 -23.19 -2.49 8.56
N THR A 83 -23.34 -2.44 7.24
CA THR A 83 -23.91 -3.54 6.43
C THR A 83 -22.81 -4.48 5.92
N TYR A 84 -21.78 -4.68 6.75
CA TYR A 84 -20.64 -5.49 6.37
C TYR A 84 -21.04 -6.97 6.21
N ASP A 85 -20.65 -7.56 5.11
CA ASP A 85 -20.76 -8.99 4.83
C ASP A 85 -19.37 -9.53 4.55
N SER A 86 -18.93 -10.50 5.35
CA SER A 86 -17.63 -11.15 5.22
C SER A 86 -17.43 -11.82 3.86
N SER A 87 -18.51 -12.16 3.15
CA SER A 87 -18.41 -12.71 1.80
C SER A 87 -17.85 -11.70 0.79
N LEU A 88 -17.95 -10.40 1.09
CA LEU A 88 -17.63 -9.30 0.19
C LEU A 88 -18.25 -9.48 -1.20
N SER A 89 -19.41 -10.15 -1.30
CA SER A 89 -20.04 -10.53 -2.56
C SER A 89 -20.38 -9.35 -3.48
N SER A 90 -20.64 -8.16 -2.90
CA SER A 90 -20.83 -6.91 -3.66
C SER A 90 -19.54 -6.34 -4.27
N TYR A 91 -18.37 -6.79 -3.81
CA TYR A 91 -17.07 -6.25 -4.18
C TYR A 91 -16.12 -7.30 -4.78
N THR A 92 -16.48 -8.58 -4.68
CA THR A 92 -15.66 -9.70 -5.14
C THR A 92 -16.52 -10.64 -5.96
N VAL A 93 -15.90 -11.26 -6.96
CA VAL A 93 -16.51 -12.35 -7.72
C VAL A 93 -15.96 -13.66 -7.15
N PRO A 94 -16.79 -14.50 -6.51
CA PRO A 94 -16.35 -15.79 -6.00
C PRO A 94 -15.75 -16.64 -7.12
N LEU A 95 -14.59 -17.23 -6.87
CA LEU A 95 -14.00 -18.16 -7.83
C LEU A 95 -14.62 -19.54 -7.64
N GLU A 96 -15.45 -19.96 -8.60
CA GLU A 96 -16.00 -21.32 -8.61
C GLU A 96 -14.87 -22.32 -8.87
N ARG A 97 -14.56 -23.16 -7.87
CA ARG A 97 -13.55 -24.24 -7.97
C ARG A 97 -14.22 -25.56 -8.35
N ASP A 98 -15.09 -25.53 -9.35
CA ASP A 98 -15.67 -26.75 -9.87
C ASP A 98 -14.67 -27.46 -10.81
N ASN A 99 -14.73 -28.79 -10.92
CA ASN A 99 -13.90 -29.56 -11.86
C ASN A 99 -14.37 -29.37 -13.31
N SER A 100 -14.91 -28.20 -13.66
CA SER A 100 -15.34 -27.88 -15.01
C SER A 100 -14.13 -27.83 -15.94
N GLU A 101 -14.32 -28.26 -17.18
CA GLU A 101 -13.26 -28.23 -18.20
C GLU A 101 -12.73 -26.80 -18.41
N GLU A 102 -13.59 -25.79 -18.24
CA GLU A 102 -13.22 -24.39 -18.36
C GLU A 102 -12.34 -23.91 -17.20
N PHE A 103 -12.67 -24.29 -15.96
CA PHE A 103 -11.83 -23.98 -14.78
C PHE A 103 -10.45 -24.60 -14.92
N LEU A 104 -10.37 -25.88 -15.28
CA LEU A 104 -9.09 -26.59 -15.48
C LEU A 104 -8.25 -25.97 -16.60
N LYS A 105 -8.88 -25.54 -17.71
CA LYS A 105 -8.19 -24.81 -18.78
C LYS A 105 -7.66 -23.46 -18.31
N ARG A 106 -8.44 -22.71 -17.51
CA ARG A 106 -8.00 -21.43 -16.92
C ARG A 106 -6.86 -21.63 -15.94
N GLU A 107 -6.93 -22.65 -15.08
CA GLU A 107 -5.87 -23.01 -14.13
C GLU A 107 -4.58 -23.42 -14.85
N ALA A 108 -4.69 -24.29 -15.86
CA ALA A 108 -3.53 -24.69 -16.68
C ALA A 108 -2.91 -23.49 -17.40
N ARG A 109 -3.73 -22.59 -17.95
CA ARG A 109 -3.24 -21.36 -18.60
C ARG A 109 -2.53 -20.44 -17.60
N ALA A 110 -3.11 -20.24 -16.41
CA ALA A 110 -2.51 -19.41 -15.38
C ALA A 110 -1.15 -19.97 -14.93
N THR A 111 -1.06 -21.29 -14.76
CA THR A 111 0.17 -22.00 -14.41
C THR A 111 1.23 -21.82 -15.49
N GLN A 112 0.87 -22.06 -16.76
CA GLN A 112 1.78 -21.88 -17.89
C GLN A 112 2.31 -20.44 -17.97
N LEU A 113 1.44 -19.44 -17.76
CA LEU A 113 1.84 -18.04 -17.77
C LEU A 113 2.77 -17.71 -16.61
N ALA A 114 2.53 -18.25 -15.42
CA ALA A 114 3.41 -18.08 -14.28
C ALA A 114 4.81 -18.65 -14.58
N GLU A 115 4.89 -19.87 -15.09
CA GLU A 115 6.16 -20.51 -15.48
C GLU A 115 6.89 -19.72 -16.58
N GLU A 116 6.17 -19.15 -17.54
CA GLU A 116 6.75 -18.30 -18.59
C GLU A 116 7.39 -17.04 -18.00
N ILE A 117 6.69 -16.36 -17.08
CA ILE A 117 7.20 -15.17 -16.40
C ILE A 117 8.42 -15.52 -15.55
N GLU A 118 8.34 -16.58 -14.75
CA GLU A 118 9.43 -17.01 -13.87
C GLU A 118 10.66 -17.49 -14.65
N SER A 119 10.46 -18.09 -15.82
CA SER A 119 11.56 -18.55 -16.67
C SER A 119 12.25 -17.42 -17.45
N SER A 120 11.58 -16.27 -17.63
CA SER A 120 12.10 -15.11 -18.35
C SER A 120 13.41 -14.60 -17.75
N ALA A 121 14.43 -14.46 -18.60
CA ALA A 121 15.75 -13.97 -18.19
C ALA A 121 15.70 -12.55 -17.61
N GLN A 122 14.81 -11.70 -18.12
CA GLN A 122 14.64 -10.34 -17.60
C GLN A 122 14.04 -10.33 -16.20
N TYR A 123 13.04 -11.19 -15.95
CA TYR A 123 12.43 -11.34 -14.63
C TYR A 123 13.46 -11.86 -13.63
N LYS A 124 14.17 -12.95 -13.97
CA LYS A 124 15.25 -13.50 -13.14
C LYS A 124 16.34 -12.48 -12.82
N ALA A 125 16.75 -11.67 -13.79
CA ALA A 125 17.77 -10.63 -13.58
C ALA A 125 17.30 -9.55 -12.60
N ARG A 126 16.03 -9.12 -12.68
CA ARG A 126 15.46 -8.13 -11.75
C ARG A 126 15.32 -8.70 -10.34
N VAL A 127 14.80 -9.92 -10.21
CA VAL A 127 14.67 -10.63 -8.94
C VAL A 127 16.02 -10.83 -8.25
N ALA A 128 17.08 -11.12 -9.01
CA ALA A 128 18.43 -11.27 -8.45
C ALA A 128 19.04 -9.95 -7.95
N LEU A 129 18.67 -8.80 -8.53
CA LEU A 129 19.10 -7.48 -8.06
C LEU A 129 18.32 -7.02 -6.82
N GLU A 130 17.08 -7.46 -6.67
CA GLU A 130 16.24 -7.21 -5.50
C GLU A 130 16.67 -8.08 -4.32
N ASN A 131 16.89 -9.38 -4.56
CA ASN A 131 17.38 -10.34 -3.56
C ASN A 131 18.91 -10.36 -3.44
N ASP A 132 19.55 -9.21 -3.63
CA ASP A 132 20.99 -9.09 -3.37
C ASP A 132 21.25 -9.41 -1.88
N GLU A 133 22.18 -10.31 -1.58
CA GLU A 133 22.50 -10.71 -0.20
C GLU A 133 23.08 -9.56 0.65
N ARG A 134 23.43 -8.44 0.00
CA ARG A 134 23.89 -7.22 0.67
C ARG A 134 22.76 -6.55 1.42
N THR A 135 23.05 -6.16 2.65
CA THR A 135 22.13 -5.36 3.48
C THR A 135 21.92 -3.97 2.87
N GLU A 136 20.80 -3.33 3.19
CA GLU A 136 20.49 -1.97 2.71
C GLU A 136 21.60 -0.96 3.06
N GLU A 137 22.18 -1.07 4.26
CA GLU A 137 23.31 -0.23 4.71
C GLU A 137 24.51 -0.37 3.76
N GLU A 138 24.85 -1.59 3.33
CA GLU A 138 25.98 -1.86 2.43
C GLU A 138 25.74 -1.37 1.00
N LYS A 139 24.48 -1.28 0.58
CA LYS A 139 24.11 -0.85 -0.78
C LYS A 139 24.22 0.67 -0.97
N TYR A 140 23.97 1.44 0.08
CA TYR A 140 23.85 2.90 -0.01
C TYR A 140 24.83 3.69 0.88
N THR A 141 25.60 3.04 1.75
CA THR A 141 26.62 3.73 2.54
C THR A 141 27.83 4.14 1.69
N ALA A 142 28.25 5.40 1.80
CA ALA A 142 29.50 5.88 1.21
C ALA A 142 30.73 5.45 2.02
N VAL A 143 30.55 5.02 3.28
CA VAL A 143 31.63 4.64 4.19
C VAL A 143 31.64 3.12 4.35
N GLN A 144 32.57 2.45 3.66
CA GLN A 144 32.83 1.03 3.90
C GLN A 144 33.60 0.88 5.22
N ARG A 145 32.98 0.24 6.21
CA ARG A 145 33.65 -0.16 7.45
C ARG A 145 34.16 -1.58 7.28
N ASN A 146 35.46 -1.78 7.46
CA ASN A 146 36.10 -3.08 7.29
C ASN A 146 35.65 -4.00 8.44
N ALA A 147 34.96 -5.11 8.16
CA ALA A 147 34.53 -6.05 9.20
C ALA A 147 35.70 -6.63 10.03
N ASN A 148 36.92 -6.64 9.47
CA ASN A 148 38.12 -7.11 10.15
C ASN A 148 38.65 -6.17 11.25
N GLU A 149 38.15 -4.95 11.40
CA GLU A 149 38.59 -4.04 12.48
C GLU A 149 37.77 -4.20 13.77
N ARG A 150 36.68 -4.99 13.76
CA ARG A 150 35.82 -5.16 14.94
C ARG A 150 36.35 -6.16 15.98
N GLU A 151 37.41 -6.92 15.69
CA GLU A 151 38.10 -7.77 16.67
C GLU A 151 39.20 -7.03 17.49
N GLY A 152 39.34 -5.71 17.33
CA GLY A 152 40.46 -4.95 17.90
C GLY A 152 40.19 -4.05 19.11
N HIS A 153 38.93 -3.86 19.52
CA HIS A 153 38.61 -2.97 20.66
C HIS A 153 37.92 -3.71 21.79
N GLY A 154 38.65 -4.70 22.31
CA GLY A 154 38.41 -5.24 23.64
C GLY A 154 38.55 -4.14 24.70
N VAL A 155 37.45 -3.88 25.39
CA VAL A 155 37.38 -3.56 26.83
C VAL A 155 38.72 -3.24 27.51
N ASN A 156 39.00 -1.94 27.69
CA ASN A 156 39.95 -1.51 28.71
C ASN A 156 39.23 -0.78 29.85
N THR A 157 38.39 -1.54 30.56
CA THR A 157 38.04 -1.24 31.95
C THR A 157 39.07 -1.90 32.84
N ARG A 158 40.15 -1.19 33.19
CA ARG A 158 41.09 -1.63 34.21
C ARG A 158 41.51 -0.43 35.06
N TYR A 159 40.78 -0.27 36.17
CA TYR A 159 41.24 0.44 37.36
C TYR A 159 42.70 0.11 37.68
N LEU A 160 43.51 1.11 38.04
CA LEU A 160 44.60 0.91 38.99
C LEU A 160 44.62 2.05 40.02
N HIS A 161 44.50 1.61 41.26
CA HIS A 161 44.54 2.34 42.51
C HIS A 161 45.96 2.23 43.10
N THR A 162 46.46 3.33 43.68
CA THR A 162 47.47 3.42 44.77
C THR A 162 48.94 3.11 44.47
N LEU A 163 49.81 4.12 44.62
CA LEU A 163 50.57 4.43 45.84
C LEU A 163 50.97 5.91 45.86
#